data_AF-A0CQH5-F1
#
_entry.id   AF-A0CQH5-F1
#
_cell.length_a   1.000
_cell.length_b   1.000
_cell.length_c   1.000
_cell.angle_alpha   90.00
_cell.angle_beta   90.00
_cell.angle_gamma   90.00
#
_symmetry.space_group_name_H-M   'P 1'
#
loop_
_entity.id
_entity.type
_entity.pdbx_description
1 polymer ?
#
loop_
_entity_poly.entity_id
_entity_poly.type
_entity_poly.pdbx_seq_one_letter_code
_entity_poly.pdbx_strand_id
1 'polypeptide(L)'
;MQSSQRIFYQPIEAFCSTLLCKICNNLTIDPVECTQCENLYCKECYQISKSSYDKCPDQNCAGPFTTKQPHRIVRDQLSKISFRCFNHNEGCKIVMAQENVIKHMAECPYQQISCKCGQNILRTNLESHKNICHYHKTQNCPVCQQNVTLQDLKSHKCLQELTQMIKQLQEKFQDYKEESNYAIIEIKNQQNDRDNQLAQAKQQLQYLQDENSQLKIELQTKLLKFKENIEKYDQQRKHQMENQEQQQQAKMIQNGELIDSNQQFCSKNHKLSFWKKPSGEEKRKNCSKCLKPNTTCRYFCQQCTTFICFKCLFPELKFEKQSMKPSCSSKHQMNQISDDFRCSACDKKGEDMIQPIAFYCAQCELRICFQCIKNKKFKEID
;
A
#
# COMPACT_ATOMS: atom_id res chain seq x y z
N MET A 1 -38.43 -42.91 54.55
CA MET A 1 -37.79 -43.35 53.29
C MET A 1 -38.24 -44.77 53.02
N GLN A 2 -38.97 -44.96 51.93
CA GLN A 2 -39.69 -46.19 51.63
C GLN A 2 -38.71 -47.37 51.55
N SER A 3 -38.92 -48.32 52.45
CA SER A 3 -38.33 -49.64 52.49
C SER A 3 -38.69 -50.37 51.20
N SER A 4 -37.83 -50.26 50.19
CA SER A 4 -37.97 -51.02 48.95
C SER A 4 -37.92 -52.51 49.30
N GLN A 5 -39.09 -53.14 49.28
CA GLN A 5 -39.28 -54.59 49.35
C GLN A 5 -38.48 -55.24 48.21
N ARG A 6 -37.23 -55.61 48.48
CA ARG A 6 -36.38 -56.29 47.50
C ARG A 6 -36.62 -57.80 47.56
N ILE A 7 -37.71 -58.24 46.96
CA ILE A 7 -37.93 -59.66 46.64
C ILE A 7 -38.26 -59.70 45.15
N PHE A 8 -37.24 -59.75 44.30
CA PHE A 8 -37.45 -59.50 42.86
C PHE A 8 -37.59 -60.75 42.01
N TYR A 9 -37.27 -61.92 42.55
CA TYR A 9 -37.36 -63.17 41.82
C TYR A 9 -37.62 -64.32 42.78
N GLN A 10 -38.50 -65.24 42.38
CA GLN A 10 -38.80 -66.43 43.16
C GLN A 10 -37.99 -67.59 42.58
N PRO A 11 -37.08 -68.21 43.36
CA PRO A 11 -36.42 -69.43 42.93
C PRO A 11 -37.46 -70.55 42.79
N ILE A 12 -37.35 -71.33 41.72
CA ILE A 12 -38.29 -72.42 41.41
C ILE A 12 -37.92 -73.69 42.19
N GLU A 13 -36.64 -73.85 42.50
CA GLU A 13 -36.07 -75.04 43.14
C GLU A 13 -35.54 -74.72 44.54
N ALA A 14 -35.47 -75.75 45.39
CA ALA A 14 -34.87 -75.62 46.72
C ALA A 14 -33.35 -75.37 46.61
N PHE A 15 -32.82 -74.51 47.48
CA PHE A 15 -31.41 -74.12 47.47
C PHE A 15 -30.83 -74.08 48.88
N CYS A 16 -29.50 -74.14 48.98
CA CYS A 16 -28.81 -74.13 50.26
C CYS A 16 -28.81 -72.72 50.90
N SER A 17 -29.02 -72.64 52.21
CA SER A 17 -29.02 -71.37 52.96
C SER A 17 -27.67 -70.63 52.94
N THR A 18 -26.59 -71.31 52.58
CA THR A 18 -25.25 -70.71 52.39
C THR A 18 -25.18 -69.76 51.19
N LEU A 19 -26.15 -69.84 50.27
CA LEU A 19 -26.25 -68.99 49.07
C LEU A 19 -27.00 -67.67 49.31
N LEU A 20 -27.50 -67.46 50.54
CA LEU A 20 -28.22 -66.27 50.94
C LEU A 20 -27.25 -65.09 51.21
N CYS A 21 -27.64 -63.91 50.74
CA CYS A 21 -26.95 -62.68 51.08
C CYS A 21 -27.18 -62.34 52.55
N LYS A 22 -26.11 -62.10 53.32
CA LYS A 22 -26.18 -61.79 54.76
C LYS A 22 -26.77 -60.40 55.11
N ILE A 23 -27.05 -59.56 54.11
CA ILE A 23 -27.68 -58.24 54.29
C ILE A 23 -29.18 -58.32 54.04
N CYS A 24 -29.59 -58.83 52.88
CA CYS A 24 -31.01 -58.87 52.51
C CYS A 24 -31.70 -60.20 52.83
N ASN A 25 -30.97 -61.22 53.29
CA ASN A 25 -31.42 -62.58 53.60
C ASN A 25 -32.14 -63.29 52.44
N ASN A 26 -31.93 -62.82 51.20
CA ASN A 26 -32.44 -63.43 49.98
C ASN A 26 -31.33 -64.14 49.22
N LEU A 27 -31.72 -65.02 48.29
CA LEU A 27 -30.78 -65.67 47.39
C LEU A 27 -29.94 -64.62 46.65
N THR A 28 -28.62 -64.78 46.68
CA THR A 28 -27.71 -63.74 46.25
C THR A 28 -27.82 -63.48 44.74
N ILE A 29 -28.01 -62.22 44.32
CA ILE A 29 -28.03 -61.78 42.91
C ILE A 29 -26.74 -61.01 42.62
N ASP A 30 -26.06 -61.33 41.52
CA ASP A 30 -24.70 -60.85 41.18
C ASP A 30 -23.77 -60.95 42.41
N PRO A 31 -23.42 -62.20 42.80
CA PRO A 31 -22.84 -62.49 44.10
C PRO A 31 -21.40 -61.96 44.22
N VAL A 32 -21.11 -61.38 45.38
CA VAL A 32 -19.76 -61.00 45.81
C VAL A 32 -19.48 -61.63 47.17
N GLU A 33 -18.23 -62.00 47.41
CA GLU A 33 -17.80 -62.70 48.62
C GLU A 33 -16.88 -61.80 49.44
N CYS A 34 -17.08 -61.69 50.76
CA CYS A 34 -16.17 -60.91 51.60
C CYS A 34 -14.78 -61.55 51.65
N THR A 35 -13.72 -60.75 51.53
CA THR A 35 -12.34 -61.26 51.53
C THR A 35 -11.92 -61.87 52.87
N GLN A 36 -12.57 -61.48 53.98
CA GLN A 36 -12.18 -61.84 55.34
C GLN A 36 -13.03 -62.96 55.95
N CYS A 37 -14.35 -62.91 55.77
CA CYS A 37 -15.28 -63.88 56.37
C CYS A 37 -15.95 -64.81 55.36
N GLU A 38 -15.66 -64.66 54.06
CA GLU A 38 -16.15 -65.52 52.97
C GLU A 38 -17.69 -65.60 52.84
N ASN A 39 -18.41 -64.73 53.56
CA ASN A 39 -19.85 -64.58 53.43
C ASN A 39 -20.24 -63.95 52.08
N LEU A 40 -21.40 -64.36 51.57
CA LEU A 40 -21.95 -63.87 50.31
C LEU A 40 -22.84 -62.65 50.50
N TYR A 41 -22.75 -61.74 49.54
CA TYR A 41 -23.56 -60.53 49.45
C TYR A 41 -23.97 -60.26 48.00
N CYS A 42 -25.15 -59.66 47.79
CA CYS A 42 -25.47 -59.13 46.47
C CYS A 42 -24.57 -57.93 46.19
N LYS A 43 -24.09 -57.75 44.96
CA LYS A 43 -23.24 -56.62 44.59
C LYS A 43 -23.86 -55.26 44.96
N GLU A 44 -25.15 -55.08 44.74
CA GLU A 44 -25.85 -53.85 45.16
C GLU A 44 -25.90 -53.69 46.68
N CYS A 45 -26.16 -54.78 47.42
CA CYS A 45 -26.15 -54.75 48.88
C CYS A 45 -24.76 -54.36 49.40
N TYR A 46 -23.70 -54.93 48.81
CA TYR A 46 -22.33 -54.50 49.09
C TYR A 46 -22.13 -53.01 48.82
N GLN A 47 -22.52 -52.50 47.65
CA GLN A 47 -22.33 -51.09 47.29
C GLN A 47 -23.04 -50.13 48.24
N ILE A 48 -24.33 -50.37 48.54
CA ILE A 48 -25.13 -49.52 49.43
C ILE A 48 -24.55 -49.52 50.85
N SER A 49 -24.21 -50.71 51.34
CA SER A 49 -23.62 -50.89 52.66
C SER A 49 -22.24 -50.24 52.77
N LYS A 50 -21.39 -50.42 51.75
CA LYS A 50 -20.06 -49.80 51.68
C LYS A 50 -20.14 -48.26 51.65
N SER A 51 -21.18 -47.69 51.05
CA SER A 51 -21.43 -46.24 51.10
C SER A 51 -21.84 -45.74 52.49
N SER A 52 -22.35 -46.62 53.36
CA SER A 52 -22.81 -46.25 54.71
C SER A 52 -21.81 -46.61 55.81
N TYR A 53 -20.98 -47.64 55.62
CA TYR A 53 -20.01 -48.13 56.60
C TYR A 53 -18.82 -48.84 55.96
N ASP A 54 -17.63 -48.67 56.55
CA ASP A 54 -16.38 -49.23 56.04
C ASP A 54 -16.05 -50.65 56.53
N LYS A 55 -16.76 -51.15 57.55
CA LYS A 55 -16.57 -52.48 58.14
C LYS A 55 -17.59 -53.49 57.63
N CYS A 56 -17.23 -54.77 57.60
CA CYS A 56 -18.15 -55.83 57.20
C CYS A 56 -19.40 -55.84 58.11
N PRO A 57 -20.62 -55.96 57.57
CA PRO A 57 -21.85 -55.95 58.37
C PRO A 57 -22.09 -57.25 59.16
N ASP A 58 -21.28 -58.29 58.91
CA ASP A 58 -21.34 -59.53 59.67
C ASP A 58 -20.64 -59.38 61.03
N GLN A 59 -21.33 -59.74 62.11
CA GLN A 59 -20.85 -59.59 63.49
C GLN A 59 -19.57 -60.38 63.78
N ASN A 60 -19.31 -61.44 63.01
CA ASN A 60 -18.12 -62.28 63.18
C ASN A 60 -16.94 -61.80 62.31
N CYS A 61 -17.05 -60.63 61.67
CA CYS A 61 -16.03 -60.07 60.78
C CYS A 61 -15.67 -58.62 61.15
N ALA A 62 -14.50 -58.43 61.76
CA ALA A 62 -14.00 -57.11 62.15
C ALA A 62 -13.23 -56.37 61.03
N GLY A 63 -13.03 -57.02 59.87
CA GLY A 63 -12.21 -56.52 58.78
C GLY A 63 -12.88 -55.44 57.91
N PRO A 64 -12.10 -54.78 57.03
CA PRO A 64 -12.65 -53.82 56.08
C PRO A 64 -13.62 -54.51 55.12
N PHE A 65 -14.72 -53.85 54.76
CA PHE A 65 -15.70 -54.42 53.84
C PHE A 65 -15.19 -54.39 52.41
N THR A 66 -14.36 -55.37 52.06
CA THR A 66 -13.80 -55.60 50.74
C THR A 66 -14.27 -56.95 50.21
N THR A 67 -14.52 -57.02 48.90
CA THR A 67 -15.10 -58.20 48.27
C THR A 67 -14.22 -58.76 47.16
N LYS A 68 -14.31 -60.07 46.96
CA LYS A 68 -13.71 -60.85 45.89
C LYS A 68 -14.81 -61.59 45.11
N GLN A 69 -14.45 -62.14 43.96
CA GLN A 69 -15.36 -62.99 43.22
C GLN A 69 -15.63 -64.28 44.03
N PRO A 70 -16.89 -64.75 44.13
CA PRO A 70 -17.19 -65.95 44.88
C PRO A 70 -16.47 -67.18 44.36
N HIS A 71 -16.21 -68.12 45.26
CA HIS A 71 -15.58 -69.40 44.92
C HIS A 71 -16.33 -70.13 43.79
N ARG A 72 -15.60 -70.86 42.94
CA ARG A 72 -16.16 -71.52 41.73
C ARG A 72 -17.36 -72.41 42.05
N ILE A 73 -17.31 -73.15 43.17
CA ILE A 73 -18.39 -74.04 43.60
C ILE A 73 -19.68 -73.27 43.88
N VAL A 74 -19.59 -72.12 44.55
CA VAL A 74 -20.74 -71.26 44.85
C VAL A 74 -21.37 -70.76 43.55
N ARG A 75 -20.56 -70.33 42.59
CA ARG A 75 -21.05 -69.87 41.27
C ARG A 75 -21.72 -70.98 40.48
N ASP A 76 -21.18 -72.20 40.51
CA ASP A 76 -21.78 -73.36 39.87
C ASP A 76 -23.15 -73.72 40.49
N GLN A 77 -23.24 -73.69 41.82
CA GLN A 77 -24.51 -73.92 42.54
C GLN A 77 -25.56 -72.85 42.21
N LEU A 78 -25.16 -71.58 42.17
CA LEU A 78 -26.03 -70.46 41.80
C LEU A 78 -26.50 -70.55 40.33
N SER A 79 -25.64 -71.01 39.42
CA SER A 79 -25.98 -71.15 37.99
C SER A 79 -27.09 -72.18 37.71
N LYS A 80 -27.24 -73.18 38.60
CA LYS A 80 -28.25 -74.24 38.48
C LYS A 80 -29.64 -73.78 38.92
N ILE A 81 -29.73 -72.66 39.65
CA ILE A 81 -31.01 -72.17 40.16
C ILE A 81 -31.74 -71.39 39.07
N SER A 82 -32.96 -71.84 38.77
CA SER A 82 -33.88 -71.13 37.88
C SER A 82 -34.80 -70.19 38.65
N PHE A 83 -35.02 -69.00 38.09
CA PHE A 83 -35.80 -67.93 38.68
C PHE A 83 -37.02 -67.62 37.80
N ARG A 84 -38.18 -67.42 38.43
CA ARG A 84 -39.33 -66.77 37.78
C ARG A 84 -39.34 -65.27 38.08
N CYS A 85 -39.74 -64.47 37.10
CA CYS A 85 -39.92 -63.03 37.26
C CYS A 85 -40.90 -62.71 38.41
N PHE A 86 -40.63 -61.70 39.24
CA PHE A 86 -41.60 -61.23 40.24
C PHE A 86 -42.92 -60.75 39.64
N ASN A 87 -42.86 -60.13 38.45
CA ASN A 87 -44.04 -59.71 37.70
C ASN A 87 -44.77 -60.89 37.02
N HIS A 88 -44.57 -62.13 37.50
CA HIS A 88 -45.27 -63.29 36.97
C HIS A 88 -46.79 -63.17 37.13
N ASN A 89 -47.25 -62.65 38.26
CA ASN A 89 -48.68 -62.42 38.50
C ASN A 89 -49.25 -61.33 37.58
N GLU A 90 -48.42 -60.39 37.13
CA GLU A 90 -48.76 -59.34 36.16
C GLU A 90 -48.71 -59.85 34.70
N GLY A 91 -48.27 -61.09 34.48
CA GLY A 91 -48.25 -61.75 33.16
C GLY A 91 -46.86 -62.15 32.66
N CYS A 92 -45.78 -61.86 33.38
CA CYS A 92 -44.42 -62.25 32.96
C CYS A 92 -44.14 -63.75 33.19
N LYS A 93 -44.28 -64.56 32.14
CA LYS A 93 -44.05 -66.02 32.20
C LYS A 93 -42.58 -66.44 32.05
N ILE A 94 -41.64 -65.50 32.03
CA ILE A 94 -40.22 -65.81 31.78
C ILE A 94 -39.60 -66.50 33.00
N VAL A 95 -38.97 -67.64 32.71
CA VAL A 95 -38.07 -68.37 33.61
C VAL A 95 -36.66 -68.18 33.10
N MET A 96 -35.71 -67.86 33.99
CA MET A 96 -34.35 -67.52 33.61
C MET A 96 -33.32 -68.02 34.63
N ALA A 97 -32.11 -68.30 34.17
CA ALA A 97 -30.97 -68.52 35.04
C ALA A 97 -30.53 -67.22 35.72
N GLN A 98 -29.81 -67.33 36.84
CA GLN A 98 -29.37 -66.20 37.66
C GLN A 98 -28.68 -65.07 36.89
N GLU A 99 -27.85 -65.42 35.91
CA GLU A 99 -27.08 -64.48 35.09
C GLU A 99 -27.94 -63.53 34.25
N ASN A 100 -29.17 -63.94 33.91
CA ASN A 100 -30.08 -63.18 33.06
C ASN A 100 -31.11 -62.36 33.85
N VAL A 101 -31.13 -62.52 35.18
CA VAL A 101 -32.05 -61.85 36.09
C VAL A 101 -31.94 -60.31 36.00
N ILE A 102 -30.73 -59.77 36.02
CA ILE A 102 -30.51 -58.31 35.96
C ILE A 102 -30.90 -57.74 34.59
N LYS A 103 -30.56 -58.45 33.51
CA LYS A 103 -30.91 -58.03 32.14
C LYS A 103 -32.42 -57.98 31.96
N HIS A 104 -33.12 -59.05 32.36
CA HIS A 104 -34.57 -59.09 32.29
C HIS A 104 -35.23 -57.99 33.14
N MET A 105 -34.70 -57.64 34.31
CA MET A 105 -35.24 -56.54 35.13
C MET A 105 -35.26 -55.21 34.37
N ALA A 106 -34.16 -54.90 33.67
CA ALA A 106 -34.04 -53.67 32.92
C ALA A 106 -35.04 -53.59 31.76
N GLU A 107 -35.49 -54.73 31.24
CA GLU A 107 -36.27 -54.83 30.00
C GLU A 107 -37.67 -55.45 30.18
N CYS A 108 -38.02 -55.89 31.39
CA CYS A 108 -39.29 -56.58 31.68
C CYS A 108 -40.47 -55.74 31.17
N PRO A 109 -41.28 -56.27 30.24
CA PRO A 109 -42.42 -55.53 29.68
C PRO A 109 -43.51 -55.26 30.72
N TYR A 110 -43.61 -56.14 31.72
CA TYR A 110 -44.60 -56.08 32.80
C TYR A 110 -44.14 -55.26 34.01
N GLN A 111 -42.99 -54.59 33.91
CA GLN A 111 -42.53 -53.69 34.96
C GLN A 111 -43.43 -52.46 35.02
N GLN A 112 -43.92 -52.12 36.21
CA GLN A 112 -44.62 -50.86 36.45
C GLN A 112 -43.63 -49.68 36.49
N ILE A 113 -43.95 -48.64 35.73
CA ILE A 113 -43.22 -47.38 35.61
C ILE A 113 -44.16 -46.26 36.06
N SER A 114 -43.68 -45.41 36.97
CA SER A 114 -44.44 -44.24 37.40
C SER A 114 -44.24 -43.08 36.40
N CYS A 115 -45.34 -42.59 35.83
CA CYS A 115 -45.33 -41.40 34.98
C CYS A 115 -45.42 -40.12 35.82
N LYS A 116 -44.94 -39.00 35.28
CA LYS A 116 -45.08 -37.66 35.90
C LYS A 116 -46.53 -37.23 36.12
N CYS A 117 -47.49 -37.83 35.41
CA CYS A 117 -48.92 -37.64 35.67
C CYS A 117 -49.43 -38.35 36.94
N GLY A 118 -48.58 -39.11 37.63
CA GLY A 118 -48.90 -39.87 38.84
C GLY A 118 -49.42 -41.29 38.60
N GLN A 119 -49.64 -41.71 37.35
CA GLN A 119 -50.10 -43.07 37.03
C GLN A 119 -48.94 -44.07 37.00
N ASN A 120 -49.16 -45.27 37.55
CA ASN A 120 -48.28 -46.42 37.37
C ASN A 120 -48.71 -47.22 36.15
N ILE A 121 -47.77 -47.45 35.23
CA ILE A 121 -48.05 -47.93 33.88
C ILE A 121 -47.10 -49.07 33.57
N LEU A 122 -47.62 -50.15 33.01
CA LEU A 122 -46.76 -51.22 32.49
C LEU A 122 -45.87 -50.67 31.38
N ARG A 123 -44.60 -51.10 31.35
CA ARG A 123 -43.65 -50.69 30.32
C ARG A 123 -44.19 -50.95 28.90
N THR A 124 -44.92 -52.04 28.68
CA THR A 124 -45.63 -52.31 27.40
C THR A 124 -46.57 -51.18 26.98
N ASN A 125 -47.22 -50.52 27.94
CA ASN A 125 -48.26 -49.52 27.72
C ASN A 125 -47.70 -48.09 27.83
N LEU A 126 -46.38 -47.95 27.97
CA LEU A 126 -45.74 -46.63 28.07
C LEU A 126 -45.96 -45.83 26.78
N GLU A 127 -45.85 -46.47 25.62
CA GLU A 127 -45.98 -45.77 24.33
C GLU A 127 -47.43 -45.34 24.06
N SER A 128 -48.40 -46.19 24.42
CA SER A 128 -49.82 -45.80 24.34
C SER A 128 -50.16 -44.69 25.32
N HIS A 129 -49.57 -44.69 26.52
CA HIS A 129 -49.76 -43.62 27.48
C HIS A 129 -49.20 -42.27 27.01
N LYS A 130 -48.02 -42.23 26.38
CA LYS A 130 -47.45 -40.98 25.84
C LYS A 130 -48.41 -40.25 24.90
N ASN A 131 -49.19 -40.99 24.12
CA ASN A 131 -50.16 -40.44 23.17
C ASN A 131 -51.39 -39.79 23.82
N ILE A 132 -51.67 -40.07 25.09
CA ILE A 132 -52.86 -39.58 25.81
C ILE A 132 -52.52 -38.74 27.05
N CYS A 133 -51.28 -38.80 27.53
CA CYS A 133 -50.86 -38.11 28.74
C CYS A 133 -50.65 -36.62 28.50
N HIS A 134 -51.28 -35.75 29.29
CA HIS A 134 -51.16 -34.29 29.16
C HIS A 134 -49.73 -33.73 29.28
N TYR A 135 -48.81 -34.48 29.92
CA TYR A 135 -47.39 -34.11 30.06
C TYR A 135 -46.54 -34.51 28.84
N HIS A 136 -47.03 -35.41 28.00
CA HIS A 136 -46.28 -35.96 26.86
C HIS A 136 -46.95 -35.65 25.52
N LYS A 137 -48.28 -35.56 25.51
CA LYS A 137 -49.06 -35.21 24.34
C LYS A 137 -48.78 -33.75 23.97
N THR A 138 -48.21 -33.59 22.79
CA THR A 138 -47.97 -32.28 22.20
C THR A 138 -49.01 -31.95 21.14
N GLN A 139 -49.25 -30.66 20.95
CA GLN A 139 -50.10 -30.11 19.93
C GLN A 139 -49.47 -28.84 19.37
N ASN A 140 -49.70 -28.55 18.10
CA ASN A 140 -49.27 -27.30 17.52
C ASN A 140 -50.12 -26.15 18.06
N CYS A 141 -49.46 -25.10 18.55
CA CYS A 141 -50.15 -23.87 18.92
C CYS A 141 -50.88 -23.31 17.68
N PRO A 142 -52.17 -22.98 17.77
CA PRO A 142 -52.93 -22.46 16.63
C PRO A 142 -52.45 -21.09 16.13
N VAL A 143 -51.64 -20.38 16.93
CA VAL A 143 -51.15 -19.03 16.61
C VAL A 143 -49.73 -19.05 16.05
N CYS A 144 -48.77 -19.62 16.79
CA CYS A 144 -47.35 -19.63 16.38
C CYS A 144 -46.89 -20.93 15.72
N GLN A 145 -47.78 -21.94 15.64
CA GLN A 145 -47.51 -23.26 15.07
C GLN A 145 -46.40 -24.07 15.75
N GLN A 146 -45.84 -23.60 16.87
CA GLN A 146 -44.87 -24.35 17.65
C GLN A 146 -45.51 -25.56 18.32
N ASN A 147 -44.78 -26.68 18.36
CA ASN A 147 -45.21 -27.91 19.01
C ASN A 147 -44.99 -27.78 20.52
N VAL A 148 -46.10 -27.67 21.27
CA VAL A 148 -46.09 -27.45 22.73
C VAL A 148 -46.87 -28.56 23.42
N THR A 149 -46.51 -28.89 24.67
CA THR A 149 -47.31 -29.86 25.45
C THR A 149 -48.69 -29.27 25.76
N LEU A 150 -49.69 -30.12 25.99
CA LEU A 150 -51.02 -29.64 26.39
C LEU A 150 -51.01 -28.86 27.72
N GLN A 151 -50.07 -29.16 28.61
CA GLN A 151 -49.87 -28.39 29.84
C GLN A 151 -49.35 -26.98 29.53
N ASP A 152 -48.33 -26.87 28.68
CA ASP A 152 -47.68 -25.59 28.35
C ASP A 152 -48.54 -24.72 27.42
N LEU A 153 -49.47 -25.32 26.68
CA LEU A 153 -50.42 -24.57 25.86
C LEU A 153 -51.28 -23.61 26.71
N LYS A 154 -51.60 -23.96 27.95
CA LYS A 154 -52.37 -23.10 28.87
C LYS A 154 -51.59 -21.85 29.31
N SER A 155 -50.26 -21.90 29.30
CA SER A 155 -49.38 -20.81 29.70
C SER A 155 -48.67 -20.12 28.52
N HIS A 156 -48.98 -20.52 27.28
CA HIS A 156 -48.28 -20.07 26.08
C HIS A 156 -48.65 -18.63 25.67
N LYS A 157 -47.80 -17.64 26.01
CA LYS A 157 -48.01 -16.20 25.78
C LYS A 157 -47.52 -15.69 24.41
N CYS A 158 -47.68 -16.46 23.34
CA CYS A 158 -47.15 -16.16 22.00
C CYS A 158 -47.38 -14.72 21.49
N LEU A 159 -48.61 -14.21 21.57
CA LEU A 159 -48.96 -12.88 21.03
C LEU A 159 -48.43 -11.73 21.89
N GLN A 160 -48.33 -11.92 23.20
CA GLN A 160 -47.86 -10.87 24.11
C GLN A 160 -46.36 -10.64 23.95
N GLU A 161 -45.57 -11.71 23.88
CA GLU A 161 -44.13 -11.62 23.66
C GLU A 161 -43.81 -11.05 22.28
N LEU A 162 -44.56 -11.47 21.24
CA LEU A 162 -44.40 -10.93 19.89
C LEU A 162 -44.75 -9.43 19.82
N THR A 163 -45.85 -9.02 20.45
CA THR A 163 -46.26 -7.60 20.49
C THR A 163 -45.23 -6.75 21.24
N GLN A 164 -44.66 -7.28 22.33
CA GLN A 164 -43.60 -6.61 23.08
C GLN A 164 -42.33 -6.47 22.24
N MET A 165 -41.94 -7.53 21.53
CA MET A 165 -40.78 -7.49 20.65
C MET A 165 -40.96 -6.49 19.50
N ILE A 166 -42.15 -6.42 18.89
CA ILE A 166 -42.46 -5.44 17.84
C ILE A 166 -42.34 -4.01 18.40
N LYS A 167 -42.88 -3.74 19.59
CA LYS A 167 -42.76 -2.41 20.23
C LYS A 167 -41.29 -2.02 20.48
N GLN A 168 -40.49 -2.95 21.01
CA GLN A 168 -39.06 -2.72 21.22
C GLN A 168 -38.30 -2.45 19.91
N LEU A 169 -38.67 -3.15 18.83
CA LEU A 169 -38.08 -2.89 17.51
C LEU A 169 -38.49 -1.53 16.95
N GLN A 170 -39.73 -1.10 17.16
CA GLN A 170 -40.21 0.22 16.75
C GLN A 170 -39.48 1.35 17.49
N GLU A 171 -39.27 1.21 18.80
CA GLU A 171 -38.51 2.17 19.62
C GLU A 171 -37.06 2.27 19.14
N LYS A 172 -36.37 1.13 18.99
CA LYS A 172 -34.99 1.13 18.46
C LYS A 172 -34.89 1.74 17.06
N PHE A 173 -35.86 1.48 16.20
CA PHE A 173 -35.87 2.06 14.86
C PHE A 173 -36.03 3.59 14.90
N GLN A 174 -36.82 4.10 15.85
CA GLN A 174 -36.98 5.53 16.06
C GLN A 174 -35.68 6.17 16.56
N ASP A 175 -34.98 5.53 17.51
CA ASP A 175 -33.68 5.99 18.00
C ASP A 175 -32.64 6.07 16.87
N TYR A 176 -32.52 5.01 16.05
CA TYR A 176 -31.60 5.00 14.91
C TYR A 176 -31.92 6.09 13.87
N LYS A 177 -33.21 6.38 13.68
CA LYS A 177 -33.65 7.44 12.77
C LYS A 177 -33.23 8.82 13.29
N GLU A 178 -33.34 9.06 14.59
CA GLU A 178 -32.92 10.30 15.23
C GLU A 178 -31.40 10.46 15.16
N GLU A 179 -30.63 9.45 15.54
CA GLU A 179 -29.17 9.44 15.42
C GLU A 179 -28.71 9.70 13.99
N SER A 180 -29.32 9.03 13.01
CA SER A 180 -29.01 9.26 11.59
C SER A 180 -29.33 10.69 11.16
N ASN A 181 -30.42 11.29 11.65
CA ASN A 181 -30.76 12.67 11.34
C ASN A 181 -29.75 13.65 11.93
N TYR A 182 -29.32 13.44 13.19
CA TYR A 182 -28.27 14.24 13.81
C TYR A 182 -26.97 14.16 13.02
N ALA A 183 -26.54 12.96 12.62
CA ALA A 183 -25.34 12.77 11.80
C ALA A 183 -25.43 13.49 10.44
N ILE A 184 -26.59 13.47 9.78
CA ILE A 184 -26.81 14.19 8.52
C ILE A 184 -26.70 15.70 8.72
N ILE A 185 -27.28 16.24 9.80
CA ILE A 185 -27.20 17.68 10.12
C ILE A 185 -25.75 18.09 10.38
N GLU A 186 -25.01 17.29 11.15
CA GLU A 186 -23.61 17.55 11.45
C GLU A 186 -22.75 17.57 10.18
N ILE A 187 -22.92 16.56 9.30
CA ILE A 187 -22.20 16.50 8.02
C ILE A 187 -22.52 17.73 7.16
N LYS A 188 -23.79 18.16 7.11
CA LYS A 188 -24.18 19.37 6.36
C LYS A 188 -23.53 20.63 6.91
N ASN A 189 -23.46 20.77 8.23
CA ASN A 189 -22.79 21.91 8.86
C ASN A 189 -21.29 21.92 8.53
N GLN A 190 -20.61 20.75 8.65
CA GLN A 190 -19.21 20.62 8.27
C GLN A 190 -18.98 20.91 6.78
N GLN A 191 -19.88 20.50 5.90
CA GLN A 191 -19.81 20.82 4.47
C GLN A 191 -19.91 22.33 4.23
N ASN A 192 -20.86 23.01 4.87
CA ASN A 192 -20.99 24.47 4.76
C ASN A 192 -19.73 25.19 5.26
N ASP A 193 -19.15 24.75 6.38
CA ASP A 193 -17.91 25.33 6.90
C ASP A 193 -16.74 25.13 5.93
N ARG A 194 -16.62 23.95 5.33
CA ARG A 194 -15.60 23.66 4.31
C ARG A 194 -15.81 24.49 3.05
N ASP A 195 -17.05 24.69 2.61
CA ASP A 195 -17.38 25.52 1.45
C ASP A 195 -17.03 26.99 1.71
N ASN A 196 -17.31 27.49 2.92
CA ASN A 196 -16.91 28.82 3.35
C ASN A 196 -15.38 29.00 3.36
N GLN A 197 -14.65 28.03 3.94
CA GLN A 197 -13.17 28.05 3.93
C GLN A 197 -12.62 27.97 2.49
N LEU A 198 -13.21 27.14 1.64
CA LEU A 198 -12.82 27.01 0.24
C LEU A 198 -13.05 28.32 -0.52
N ALA A 199 -14.16 29.01 -0.27
CA ALA A 199 -14.45 30.31 -0.87
C ALA A 199 -13.41 31.37 -0.44
N GLN A 200 -13.07 31.42 0.86
CA GLN A 200 -12.04 32.32 1.38
C GLN A 200 -10.66 32.03 0.76
N ALA A 201 -10.25 30.76 0.69
CA ALA A 201 -8.98 30.36 0.09
C ALA A 201 -8.92 30.72 -1.40
N LYS A 202 -10.02 30.54 -2.15
CA LYS A 202 -10.11 30.97 -3.55
C LYS A 202 -9.94 32.48 -3.70
N GLN A 203 -10.55 33.27 -2.82
CA GLN A 203 -10.41 34.73 -2.87
C GLN A 203 -8.96 35.18 -2.58
N GLN A 204 -8.30 34.56 -1.61
CA GLN A 204 -6.89 34.82 -1.32
C GLN A 204 -5.97 34.42 -2.47
N LEU A 205 -6.21 33.26 -3.08
CA LEU A 205 -5.45 32.83 -4.27
C LEU A 205 -5.62 33.80 -5.43
N GLN A 206 -6.83 34.30 -5.67
CA GLN A 206 -7.07 35.29 -6.71
C GLN A 206 -6.28 36.58 -6.44
N TYR A 207 -6.31 37.09 -5.20
CA TYR A 207 -5.52 38.26 -4.81
C TYR A 207 -4.01 38.05 -5.08
N LEU A 208 -3.46 36.91 -4.66
CA LEU A 208 -2.05 36.59 -4.87
C LEU A 208 -1.69 36.40 -6.36
N GLN A 209 -2.62 35.92 -7.18
CA GLN A 209 -2.44 35.82 -8.63
C GLN A 209 -2.39 37.21 -9.29
N ASP A 210 -3.27 38.11 -8.86
CA ASP A 210 -3.31 39.48 -9.35
C ASP A 210 -2.04 40.24 -8.93
N GLU A 211 -1.60 40.09 -7.67
CA GLU A 211 -0.35 40.67 -7.17
C GLU A 211 0.88 40.15 -7.93
N ASN A 212 0.98 38.84 -8.16
CA ASN A 212 2.05 38.26 -8.97
C ASN A 212 2.03 38.79 -10.41
N SER A 213 0.85 38.99 -10.98
CA SER A 213 0.71 39.55 -12.33
C SER A 213 1.21 41.00 -12.39
N GLN A 214 0.91 41.81 -11.38
CA GLN A 214 1.42 43.18 -11.26
C GLN A 214 2.94 43.20 -11.08
N LEU A 215 3.48 42.39 -10.18
CA LEU A 215 4.92 42.29 -9.95
C LEU A 215 5.67 41.85 -11.22
N LYS A 216 5.08 40.96 -12.01
CA LYS A 216 5.65 40.53 -13.30
C LYS A 216 5.73 41.68 -14.31
N ILE A 217 4.69 42.50 -14.40
CA ILE A 217 4.67 43.70 -15.26
C ILE A 217 5.72 44.71 -14.79
N GLU A 218 5.81 44.95 -13.47
CA GLU A 218 6.79 45.86 -12.91
C GLU A 218 8.23 45.39 -13.18
N LEU A 219 8.49 44.10 -13.03
CA LEU A 219 9.78 43.48 -13.33
C LEU A 219 10.15 43.63 -14.81
N GLN A 220 9.20 43.37 -15.72
CA GLN A 220 9.39 43.56 -17.15
C GLN A 220 9.70 45.02 -17.51
N THR A 221 9.01 45.96 -16.87
CA THR A 221 9.23 47.39 -17.07
C THR A 221 10.61 47.81 -16.60
N LYS A 222 11.05 47.33 -15.42
CA LYS A 222 12.41 47.58 -14.91
C LYS A 222 13.46 46.98 -15.84
N LEU A 223 13.26 45.77 -16.35
CA LEU A 223 14.17 45.13 -17.31
C LEU A 223 14.32 45.93 -18.62
N LEU A 224 13.22 46.48 -19.15
CA LEU A 224 13.25 47.37 -20.31
C LEU A 224 14.08 48.62 -20.04
N LYS A 225 13.85 49.30 -18.91
CA LYS A 225 14.65 50.48 -18.51
C LYS A 225 16.13 50.15 -18.35
N PHE A 226 16.47 48.98 -17.77
CA PHE A 226 17.85 48.53 -17.67
C PHE A 226 18.49 48.32 -19.04
N LYS A 227 17.78 47.73 -20.00
CA LYS A 227 18.27 47.56 -21.38
C LYS A 227 18.52 48.89 -22.07
N GLU A 228 17.57 49.83 -21.99
CA GLU A 228 17.74 51.18 -22.56
C GLU A 228 18.94 51.92 -21.96
N ASN A 229 19.16 51.78 -20.64
CA ASN A 229 20.31 52.36 -19.99
C ASN A 229 21.62 51.74 -20.48
N ILE A 230 21.69 50.41 -20.63
CA ILE A 230 22.87 49.72 -21.18
C ILE A 230 23.16 50.23 -22.60
N GLU A 231 22.15 50.35 -23.45
CA GLU A 231 22.30 50.86 -24.82
C GLU A 231 22.84 52.30 -24.84
N LYS A 232 22.33 53.17 -23.95
CA LYS A 232 22.84 54.54 -23.79
C LYS A 232 24.31 54.56 -23.36
N TYR A 233 24.70 53.73 -22.39
CA TYR A 233 26.09 53.62 -21.95
C TYR A 233 27.01 53.12 -23.07
N ASP A 234 26.57 52.14 -23.86
CA ASP A 234 27.35 51.63 -24.98
C ASP A 234 27.51 52.66 -26.10
N GLN A 235 26.47 53.44 -26.41
CA GLN A 235 26.56 54.56 -27.35
C GLN A 235 27.52 55.64 -26.87
N GLN A 236 27.45 56.03 -25.60
CA GLN A 236 28.38 57.00 -25.00
C GLN A 236 29.83 56.51 -25.08
N ARG A 237 30.09 55.22 -24.77
CA ARG A 237 31.43 54.64 -24.91
C ARG A 237 31.95 54.68 -26.34
N LYS A 238 31.13 54.31 -27.33
CA LYS A 238 31.53 54.37 -28.75
C LYS A 238 31.92 55.79 -29.14
N HIS A 239 31.12 56.78 -28.77
CA HIS A 239 31.40 58.18 -29.09
C HIS A 239 32.69 58.69 -28.42
N GLN A 240 32.94 58.28 -27.17
CA GLN A 240 34.21 58.58 -26.49
C GLN A 240 35.42 57.96 -27.22
N MET A 241 35.30 56.70 -27.66
CA MET A 241 36.36 56.02 -28.41
C MET A 241 36.64 56.71 -29.76
N GLU A 242 35.59 57.05 -30.52
CA GLU A 242 35.72 57.76 -31.81
C GLU A 242 36.37 59.14 -31.63
N ASN A 243 35.99 59.89 -30.60
CA ASN A 243 36.59 61.19 -30.30
C ASN A 243 38.07 61.06 -29.89
N GLN A 244 38.44 60.01 -29.15
CA GLN A 244 39.85 59.72 -28.83
C GLN A 244 40.66 59.35 -30.08
N GLU A 245 40.11 58.54 -30.98
CA GLU A 245 40.76 58.19 -32.25
C GLU A 245 40.97 59.42 -33.15
N GLN A 246 39.97 60.31 -33.26
CA GLN A 246 40.08 61.55 -34.03
C GLN A 246 41.11 62.51 -33.43
N GLN A 247 41.17 62.64 -32.09
CA GLN A 247 42.20 63.45 -31.43
C GLN A 247 43.61 62.87 -31.63
N GLN A 248 43.76 61.53 -31.59
CA GLN A 248 45.03 60.87 -31.90
C GLN A 248 45.44 61.10 -33.37
N GLN A 249 44.51 60.95 -34.32
CA GLN A 249 44.77 61.24 -35.74
C GLN A 249 45.11 62.72 -35.98
N ALA A 250 44.41 63.66 -35.34
CA ALA A 250 44.70 65.10 -35.46
C ALA A 250 46.08 65.46 -34.90
N LYS A 251 46.48 64.89 -33.75
CA LYS A 251 47.85 65.01 -33.22
C LYS A 251 48.90 64.46 -34.18
N MET A 252 48.62 63.33 -34.84
CA MET A 252 49.53 62.76 -35.84
C MET A 252 49.62 63.54 -37.15
N ILE A 253 48.66 64.42 -37.47
CA ILE A 253 48.67 65.24 -38.69
C ILE A 253 49.47 66.56 -38.50
N GLN A 254 49.61 67.06 -37.27
CA GLN A 254 50.34 68.31 -36.99
C GLN A 254 51.87 68.14 -36.93
N ASN A 255 52.38 66.96 -36.59
CA ASN A 255 53.82 66.71 -36.54
C ASN A 255 54.27 66.04 -37.83
N GLY A 256 54.92 66.79 -38.73
CA GLY A 256 55.60 66.25 -39.92
C GLY A 256 56.81 65.41 -39.51
N GLU A 257 56.59 64.20 -39.02
CA GLU A 257 57.66 63.34 -38.51
C GLU A 257 58.34 62.54 -39.63
N LEU A 258 59.68 62.51 -39.56
CA LEU A 258 60.54 61.67 -40.36
C LEU A 258 60.37 60.22 -39.87
N ILE A 259 59.82 59.34 -40.71
CA ILE A 259 59.60 57.95 -40.36
C ILE A 259 60.73 57.11 -40.94
N ASP A 260 61.36 56.30 -40.10
CA ASP A 260 62.35 55.32 -40.53
C ASP A 260 61.69 54.20 -41.37
N SER A 261 62.20 53.98 -42.58
CA SER A 261 61.77 52.82 -43.38
C SER A 261 62.48 51.57 -42.87
N ASN A 262 61.73 50.60 -42.35
CA ASN A 262 62.29 49.35 -41.86
C ASN A 262 62.75 48.38 -42.98
N GLN A 263 62.64 48.74 -44.26
CA GLN A 263 62.86 47.79 -45.37
C GLN A 263 63.61 48.38 -46.57
N GLN A 264 64.24 49.56 -46.45
CA GLN A 264 64.88 50.23 -47.60
C GLN A 264 66.23 50.84 -47.23
N PHE A 265 67.25 50.51 -48.03
CA PHE A 265 68.64 50.89 -47.79
C PHE A 265 69.23 51.64 -48.98
N CYS A 266 70.22 52.50 -48.75
CA CYS A 266 70.97 53.15 -49.82
C CYS A 266 71.94 52.16 -50.49
N SER A 267 72.63 52.57 -51.57
CA SER A 267 73.63 51.73 -52.25
C SER A 267 74.84 51.35 -51.37
N LYS A 268 75.02 52.00 -50.22
CA LYS A 268 76.02 51.67 -49.18
C LYS A 268 75.40 50.93 -47.99
N ASN A 269 74.19 50.38 -48.14
CA ASN A 269 73.47 49.58 -47.15
C ASN A 269 73.05 50.29 -45.85
N HIS A 270 72.93 51.63 -45.87
CA HIS A 270 72.41 52.39 -44.74
C HIS A 270 70.89 52.56 -44.81
N LYS A 271 70.22 52.53 -43.66
CA LYS A 271 68.76 52.67 -43.56
C LYS A 271 68.29 54.02 -44.12
N LEU A 272 67.24 53.99 -44.93
CA LEU A 272 66.61 55.20 -45.48
C LEU A 272 65.41 55.60 -44.63
N SER A 273 65.31 56.88 -44.30
CA SER A 273 64.10 57.45 -43.71
C SER A 273 63.28 58.13 -44.80
N PHE A 274 61.95 58.17 -44.67
CA PHE A 274 61.08 58.72 -45.72
C PHE A 274 60.08 59.75 -45.21
N TRP A 275 59.78 60.73 -46.06
CA TRP A 275 58.82 61.78 -45.79
C TRP A 275 57.47 61.47 -46.44
N LYS A 276 56.40 61.55 -45.66
CA LYS A 276 55.03 61.39 -46.19
C LYS A 276 54.55 62.65 -46.93
N LYS A 277 54.99 63.84 -46.50
CA LYS A 277 54.78 65.16 -47.15
C LYS A 277 55.94 66.12 -46.82
N PRO A 278 56.91 66.36 -47.73
CA PRO A 278 57.99 67.32 -47.46
C PRO A 278 57.46 68.77 -47.46
N SER A 279 57.86 69.58 -46.47
CA SER A 279 57.52 71.01 -46.33
C SER A 279 58.77 71.81 -45.96
N GLY A 280 59.05 72.93 -46.65
CA GLY A 280 60.21 73.79 -46.34
C GLY A 280 61.29 73.80 -47.42
N GLU A 281 62.53 74.14 -47.02
CA GLU A 281 63.73 74.20 -47.89
C GLU A 281 64.09 72.83 -48.50
N GLU A 282 63.59 71.76 -47.89
CA GLU A 282 63.77 70.36 -48.28
C GLU A 282 63.13 70.05 -49.63
N LYS A 283 62.22 70.89 -50.15
CA LYS A 283 61.62 70.79 -51.50
C LYS A 283 62.56 71.26 -52.63
N ARG A 284 63.77 71.71 -52.34
CA ARG A 284 64.71 72.23 -53.38
C ARG A 284 65.87 71.29 -53.71
N LYS A 285 65.95 70.13 -53.05
CA LYS A 285 67.03 69.15 -53.25
C LYS A 285 66.75 68.20 -54.43
N ASN A 286 67.80 67.85 -55.18
CA ASN A 286 67.72 66.96 -56.34
C ASN A 286 67.97 65.50 -55.95
N CYS A 287 67.36 64.56 -56.68
CA CYS A 287 67.64 63.13 -56.51
C CYS A 287 69.11 62.85 -56.80
N SER A 288 69.84 62.22 -55.88
CA SER A 288 71.26 61.89 -56.07
C SER A 288 71.50 60.89 -57.21
N LYS A 289 70.45 60.18 -57.68
CA LYS A 289 70.55 59.18 -58.75
C LYS A 289 70.12 59.67 -60.13
N CYS A 290 69.07 60.51 -60.21
CA CYS A 290 68.54 60.99 -61.49
C CYS A 290 68.63 62.51 -61.66
N LEU A 291 69.15 63.23 -60.66
CA LEU A 291 69.36 64.69 -60.62
C LEU A 291 68.09 65.54 -60.83
N LYS A 292 66.90 64.93 -60.86
CA LYS A 292 65.64 65.64 -61.01
C LYS A 292 65.21 66.34 -59.70
N PRO A 293 64.62 67.54 -59.79
CA PRO A 293 64.13 68.29 -58.64
C PRO A 293 62.85 67.68 -58.03
N ASN A 294 62.51 68.21 -56.86
CA ASN A 294 61.95 67.54 -55.69
C ASN A 294 60.44 67.21 -55.69
N THR A 295 59.84 66.84 -56.81
CA THR A 295 58.45 66.33 -56.77
C THR A 295 58.39 64.84 -56.49
N THR A 296 59.52 64.13 -56.55
CA THR A 296 59.57 62.66 -56.44
C THR A 296 60.55 62.13 -55.40
N CYS A 297 61.49 62.96 -54.91
CA CYS A 297 62.45 62.60 -53.85
C CYS A 297 61.71 62.43 -52.52
N ARG A 298 61.70 61.21 -51.96
CA ARG A 298 60.99 60.91 -50.72
C ARG A 298 61.84 60.24 -49.66
N TYR A 299 62.99 59.69 -50.05
CA TYR A 299 63.88 58.95 -49.17
C TYR A 299 65.16 59.74 -48.93
N PHE A 300 65.61 59.77 -47.68
CA PHE A 300 66.82 60.44 -47.24
C PHE A 300 67.71 59.46 -46.46
N CYS A 301 68.98 59.42 -46.82
CA CYS A 301 69.99 58.72 -46.03
C CYS A 301 70.71 59.73 -45.14
N GLN A 302 70.47 59.67 -43.82
CA GLN A 302 71.14 60.58 -42.88
C GLN A 302 72.67 60.45 -42.92
N GLN A 303 73.18 59.24 -43.14
CA GLN A 303 74.62 58.95 -43.12
C GLN A 303 75.36 59.34 -44.40
N CYS A 304 74.67 59.33 -45.55
CA CYS A 304 75.28 59.70 -46.83
C CYS A 304 74.85 61.07 -47.33
N THR A 305 73.93 61.73 -46.63
CA THR A 305 73.27 62.99 -47.02
C THR A 305 72.67 62.97 -48.44
N THR A 306 72.29 61.79 -48.94
CA THR A 306 71.72 61.57 -50.28
C THR A 306 70.21 61.47 -50.29
N PHE A 307 69.58 61.94 -51.38
CA PHE A 307 68.12 61.89 -51.59
C PHE A 307 67.75 60.95 -52.74
N ILE A 308 66.77 60.06 -52.54
CA ILE A 308 66.32 59.07 -53.54
C ILE A 308 64.81 59.21 -53.80
N CYS A 309 64.39 59.08 -55.07
CA CYS A 309 62.98 59.22 -55.47
C CYS A 309 62.22 57.88 -55.50
N PHE A 310 60.90 57.96 -55.30
CA PHE A 310 60.02 56.79 -55.21
C PHE A 310 60.06 55.88 -56.46
N LYS A 311 60.14 56.49 -57.66
CA LYS A 311 60.26 55.75 -58.94
C LYS A 311 61.58 54.98 -59.09
N CYS A 312 62.65 55.45 -58.44
CA CYS A 312 63.92 54.74 -58.43
C CYS A 312 63.97 53.61 -57.39
N LEU A 313 62.90 53.42 -56.58
CA LEU A 313 62.93 52.49 -55.45
C LEU A 313 62.07 51.21 -55.62
N PHE A 314 60.84 51.19 -56.16
CA PHE A 314 60.05 49.93 -56.33
C PHE A 314 58.99 49.89 -57.48
N PRO A 315 58.85 48.78 -58.24
CA PRO A 315 57.74 48.48 -59.17
C PRO A 315 56.60 47.59 -58.55
N GLU A 316 55.39 48.17 -58.48
CA GLU A 316 53.97 47.70 -58.33
C GLU A 316 53.52 46.36 -57.67
N LEU A 317 52.49 46.45 -56.78
CA LEU A 317 51.63 45.40 -56.19
C LEU A 317 50.17 45.92 -55.95
N LYS A 318 49.14 45.05 -56.00
CA LYS A 318 47.77 45.23 -55.43
C LYS A 318 47.18 43.91 -54.87
N PHE A 319 46.31 43.98 -53.84
CA PHE A 319 45.60 42.88 -53.14
C PHE A 319 44.05 43.03 -53.23
N GLU A 320 43.31 41.91 -53.24
CA GLU A 320 41.83 41.78 -53.21
C GLU A 320 41.28 41.18 -51.88
N LYS A 321 39.99 41.38 -51.56
CA LYS A 321 39.24 40.81 -50.41
C LYS A 321 38.22 39.73 -50.86
N GLN A 322 38.09 38.62 -50.13
CA GLN A 322 37.07 37.55 -50.34
C GLN A 322 36.08 37.44 -49.15
N SER A 323 34.82 37.06 -49.42
CA SER A 323 33.78 36.67 -48.44
C SER A 323 33.52 35.14 -48.49
N MET A 324 33.38 34.48 -47.33
CA MET A 324 33.22 33.01 -47.22
C MET A 324 31.79 32.58 -46.89
N LYS A 325 31.29 31.55 -47.59
CA LYS A 325 30.06 30.78 -47.27
C LYS A 325 30.37 29.67 -46.25
N PRO A 326 29.45 29.31 -45.34
CA PRO A 326 29.68 28.25 -44.34
C PRO A 326 29.72 26.84 -44.96
N SER A 327 30.61 25.99 -44.43
CA SER A 327 30.83 24.60 -44.84
C SER A 327 30.76 23.63 -43.66
N CYS A 328 30.32 22.38 -43.88
CA CYS A 328 30.27 21.35 -42.83
C CYS A 328 31.66 20.81 -42.45
N SER A 329 31.73 19.83 -41.51
CA SER A 329 32.98 19.16 -41.11
C SER A 329 33.74 18.54 -42.29
N SER A 330 33.01 18.02 -43.28
CA SER A 330 33.53 17.47 -44.54
C SER A 330 33.76 18.53 -45.64
N LYS A 331 33.75 19.82 -45.30
CA LYS A 331 33.93 20.98 -46.22
C LYS A 331 32.89 21.11 -47.35
N HIS A 332 31.78 20.40 -47.26
CA HIS A 332 30.67 20.58 -48.19
C HIS A 332 29.97 21.92 -47.95
N GLN A 333 29.54 22.58 -49.04
CA GLN A 333 28.79 23.82 -48.95
C GLN A 333 27.40 23.55 -48.37
N MET A 334 26.97 24.44 -47.46
CA MET A 334 25.68 24.29 -46.79
C MET A 334 24.68 25.32 -47.32
N ASN A 335 23.44 24.87 -47.51
CA ASN A 335 22.32 25.71 -47.91
C ASN A 335 21.49 26.09 -46.69
N GLN A 336 20.97 27.32 -46.66
CA GLN A 336 20.12 27.80 -45.59
C GLN A 336 18.70 27.21 -45.73
N ILE A 337 18.10 26.78 -44.62
CA ILE A 337 16.72 26.29 -44.51
C ILE A 337 16.02 26.98 -43.33
N SER A 338 14.73 27.26 -43.44
CA SER A 338 13.93 27.92 -42.40
C SER A 338 12.76 27.07 -41.87
N ASP A 339 12.31 26.07 -42.63
CA ASP A 339 11.03 25.41 -42.37
C ASP A 339 11.22 23.94 -41.96
N ASP A 340 10.42 23.50 -41.00
CA ASP A 340 10.29 22.12 -40.48
C ASP A 340 11.62 21.34 -40.37
N PHE A 341 12.50 21.82 -39.49
CA PHE A 341 13.79 21.20 -39.25
C PHE A 341 14.01 20.85 -37.77
N ARG A 342 14.76 19.77 -37.55
CA ARG A 342 15.31 19.36 -36.26
C ARG A 342 16.84 19.40 -36.36
N CYS A 343 17.49 20.04 -35.39
CA CYS A 343 18.95 20.18 -35.38
C CYS A 343 19.63 18.88 -34.93
N SER A 344 20.50 18.32 -35.76
CA SER A 344 21.30 17.12 -35.44
C SER A 344 22.24 17.30 -34.23
N ALA A 345 22.58 18.54 -33.87
CA ALA A 345 23.52 18.84 -32.78
C ALA A 345 22.86 19.06 -31.40
N CYS A 346 21.61 19.54 -31.38
CA CYS A 346 20.94 19.90 -30.12
C CYS A 346 19.52 19.34 -29.99
N ASP A 347 19.07 18.59 -31.00
CA ASP A 347 17.80 17.87 -31.09
C ASP A 347 16.52 18.73 -30.95
N LYS A 348 16.67 20.06 -30.93
CA LYS A 348 15.55 21.01 -30.92
C LYS A 348 14.91 21.13 -32.30
N LYS A 349 13.60 21.30 -32.33
CA LYS A 349 12.84 21.66 -33.54
C LYS A 349 12.92 23.16 -33.79
N GLY A 350 12.73 23.60 -35.04
CA GLY A 350 12.76 25.01 -35.42
C GLY A 350 11.80 25.89 -34.63
N GLU A 351 10.63 25.35 -34.26
CA GLU A 351 9.60 26.00 -33.42
C GLU A 351 10.10 26.34 -32.01
N ASP A 352 11.06 25.58 -31.50
CA ASP A 352 11.64 25.74 -30.16
C ASP A 352 12.87 26.67 -30.15
N MET A 353 13.18 27.34 -31.28
CA MET A 353 14.39 28.15 -31.45
C MET A 353 14.11 29.65 -31.57
N ILE A 354 14.97 30.46 -30.93
CA ILE A 354 14.92 31.93 -30.98
C ILE A 354 15.13 32.46 -32.42
N GLN A 355 15.90 31.72 -33.23
CA GLN A 355 16.04 31.97 -34.66
C GLN A 355 15.80 30.66 -35.42
N PRO A 356 14.68 30.51 -36.15
CA PRO A 356 14.35 29.32 -36.93
C PRO A 356 15.15 29.32 -38.25
N ILE A 357 16.47 29.44 -38.15
CA ILE A 357 17.39 29.35 -39.30
C ILE A 357 18.32 28.17 -39.04
N ALA A 358 18.33 27.22 -39.97
CA ALA A 358 19.28 26.13 -40.01
C ALA A 358 20.00 26.08 -41.35
N PHE A 359 21.05 25.28 -41.39
CA PHE A 359 21.78 24.97 -42.60
C PHE A 359 21.73 23.46 -42.83
N TYR A 360 21.47 23.10 -44.07
CA TYR A 360 21.39 21.73 -44.53
C TYR A 360 22.55 21.44 -45.49
N CYS A 361 23.25 20.35 -45.23
CA CYS A 361 24.21 19.79 -46.17
C CYS A 361 23.54 18.61 -46.90
N ALA A 362 23.32 18.77 -48.22
CA ALA A 362 22.73 17.71 -49.05
C ALA A 362 23.61 16.44 -49.13
N GLN A 363 24.92 16.58 -48.92
CA GLN A 363 25.88 15.48 -49.05
C GLN A 363 26.05 14.67 -47.75
N CYS A 364 25.77 15.27 -46.59
CA CYS A 364 25.91 14.60 -45.28
C CYS A 364 24.56 14.37 -44.59
N GLU A 365 23.46 14.79 -45.23
CA GLU A 365 22.12 14.91 -44.64
C GLU A 365 22.07 15.70 -43.31
N LEU A 366 23.14 16.42 -42.98
CA LEU A 366 23.31 17.13 -41.73
C LEU A 366 22.44 18.38 -41.71
N ARG A 367 21.58 18.51 -40.69
CA ARG A 367 20.81 19.72 -40.39
C ARG A 367 21.31 20.33 -39.10
N ILE A 368 21.81 21.57 -39.14
CA ILE A 368 22.34 22.22 -37.96
C ILE A 368 21.81 23.65 -37.85
N CYS A 369 21.35 24.04 -36.65
CA CYS A 369 20.83 25.38 -36.44
C CYS A 369 21.94 26.43 -36.44
N PHE A 370 21.58 27.68 -36.75
CA PHE A 370 22.50 28.82 -36.79
C PHE A 370 23.35 28.94 -35.52
N GLN A 371 22.72 28.75 -34.36
CA GLN A 371 23.41 28.83 -33.06
C GLN A 371 24.45 27.71 -32.88
N CYS A 372 24.17 26.50 -33.37
CA CYS A 372 25.12 25.39 -33.31
C CYS A 372 26.26 25.53 -34.33
N ILE A 373 26.03 26.15 -35.50
CA ILE A 373 27.10 26.54 -36.43
C ILE A 373 28.01 27.61 -35.82
N LYS A 374 27.43 28.67 -35.25
CA LYS A 374 28.19 29.76 -34.63
C LYS A 374 29.09 29.26 -33.49
N ASN A 375 28.59 28.27 -32.75
CA ASN A 375 29.30 27.64 -31.64
C ASN A 375 30.16 26.44 -32.06
N LYS A 376 30.32 26.18 -33.37
CA LYS A 376 31.12 25.07 -33.93
C LYS A 376 30.75 23.67 -33.40
N LYS A 377 29.49 23.47 -32.99
CA LYS A 377 28.98 22.20 -32.43
C LYS A 377 28.79 21.07 -33.45
N PHE A 378 29.05 21.31 -34.73
CA PHE A 378 29.04 20.27 -35.79
C PHE A 378 30.25 19.33 -35.73
N LYS A 379 31.26 19.60 -34.91
CA LYS A 379 32.46 18.76 -34.76
C LYS A 379 32.30 17.62 -33.75
N GLU A 380 31.16 17.56 -33.05
CA GLU A 380 30.86 16.57 -32.02
C GLU A 380 29.90 15.47 -32.52
N ILE A 381 29.56 15.47 -33.81
CA ILE A 381 28.54 14.60 -34.44
C ILE A 381 29.21 13.56 -35.37
N ASP A 382 30.52 13.37 -35.27
CA ASP A 382 31.23 12.31 -36.01
C ASP A 382 31.13 10.96 -35.28
#